data_AF-A0A3C8CAP6-F1
#
_entry.id   AF-A0A3C8CAP6-F1
#
_cell.length_a   1.000
_cell.length_b   1.000
_cell.length_c   1.000
_cell.angle_alpha   90.00
_cell.angle_beta   90.00
_cell.angle_gamma   90.00
#
_symmetry.space_group_name_H-M   'P 1'
#
loop_
_entity.id
_entity.type
_entity.pdbx_description
1 polymer ?
#
loop_
_entity_poly.entity_id
_entity_poly.type
_entity_poly.pdbx_seq_one_letter_code
_entity_poly.pdbx_strand_id
1 'polypeptide(L)'
;MKKISHLICLAQFKLGEFIFPMFEPMLRFIENKDPEVRRHFIQALSSLKKKKQAIALLNLNMVLSLNPKHFLARVFRGRIYIKEGQYRLASEDYLEANKISQYRFIHYDLYREYFKSVNSEFGEMGGLILKNFDQVFETLQFQQDSSFRDGKTDLGKEVQENLSMIEAGLKEGDEITFQELALSPDEKERFQVLGPITQKEIEETDWDQLSDDLTS
;
A
#
# COMPACT_ATOMS: atom_id res chain seq x y z
N MET A 1 18.21 -17.80 27.57
CA MET A 1 18.47 -17.45 26.15
C MET A 1 17.23 -16.94 25.42
N LYS A 2 16.10 -17.66 25.39
CA LYS A 2 14.85 -17.21 24.72
C LYS A 2 14.32 -15.82 25.15
N LYS A 3 14.37 -15.49 26.45
CA LYS A 3 13.94 -14.17 26.98
C LYS A 3 14.79 -13.00 26.50
N ILE A 4 16.11 -13.21 26.31
CA ILE A 4 17.04 -12.17 25.84
C ILE A 4 16.85 -11.91 24.35
N SER A 5 16.67 -12.96 23.55
CA SER A 5 16.34 -12.84 22.12
C SER A 5 15.00 -12.12 21.91
N HIS A 6 14.01 -12.36 22.77
CA HIS A 6 12.73 -11.66 22.73
C HIS A 6 12.87 -10.16 23.04
N LEU A 7 13.63 -9.81 24.10
CA LEU A 7 13.94 -8.42 24.44
C LEU A 7 14.68 -7.68 23.31
N ILE A 8 15.61 -8.36 22.64
CA ILE A 8 16.33 -7.79 21.49
C ILE A 8 15.38 -7.56 20.31
N CYS A 9 14.51 -8.51 19.97
CA CYS A 9 13.53 -8.34 18.91
C CYS A 9 12.55 -7.20 19.22
N LEU A 10 12.09 -7.10 20.46
CA LEU A 10 11.21 -6.02 20.90
C LEU A 10 11.90 -4.66 20.80
N ALA A 11 13.16 -4.56 21.24
CA ALA A 11 13.96 -3.35 21.12
C ALA A 11 14.18 -2.95 19.65
N GLN A 12 14.46 -3.91 18.76
CA GLN A 12 14.61 -3.68 17.33
C GLN A 12 13.30 -3.21 16.68
N PHE A 13 12.17 -3.83 17.03
CA PHE A 13 10.85 -3.41 16.57
C PHE A 13 10.51 -1.99 17.05
N LYS A 14 10.78 -1.69 18.33
CA LYS A 14 10.59 -0.35 18.91
C LYS A 14 11.45 0.73 18.27
N LEU A 15 12.71 0.41 18.06
CA LEU A 15 13.61 1.30 17.33
C LEU A 15 13.10 1.49 15.90
N GLY A 16 12.61 0.41 15.26
CA GLY A 16 11.95 0.46 13.97
C GLY A 16 10.73 1.37 13.95
N GLU A 17 9.81 1.27 14.92
CA GLU A 17 8.61 2.12 15.02
C GLU A 17 8.97 3.61 15.12
N PHE A 18 10.00 3.94 15.90
CA PHE A 18 10.45 5.33 16.06
C PHE A 18 11.18 5.85 14.82
N ILE A 19 12.01 5.00 14.20
CA ILE A 19 12.82 5.35 13.05
C ILE A 19 11.98 5.38 11.77
N PHE A 20 10.96 4.54 11.64
CA PHE A 20 10.19 4.37 10.41
C PHE A 20 9.59 5.68 9.87
N PRO A 21 8.88 6.51 10.67
CA PRO A 21 8.37 7.79 10.20
C PRO A 21 9.43 8.75 9.68
N MET A 22 10.68 8.66 10.18
CA MET A 22 11.79 9.49 9.71
C MET A 22 12.30 9.04 8.33
N PHE A 23 12.30 7.74 8.06
CA PHE A 23 12.82 7.19 6.80
C PHE A 23 11.76 6.99 5.73
N GLU A 24 10.49 6.83 6.09
CA GLU A 24 9.42 6.60 5.13
C GLU A 24 9.29 7.71 4.07
N PRO A 25 9.36 9.01 4.41
CA PRO A 25 9.46 10.09 3.43
C PRO A 25 10.56 9.88 2.37
N MET A 26 11.74 9.44 2.82
CA MET A 26 12.88 9.18 1.94
C MET A 26 12.63 7.95 1.05
N LEU A 27 12.04 6.89 1.59
CA LEU A 27 11.69 5.68 0.81
C LEU A 27 10.64 6.01 -0.27
N ARG A 28 9.64 6.84 0.08
CA ARG A 28 8.62 7.35 -0.85
C ARG A 28 9.21 8.24 -1.95
N PHE A 29 10.19 9.06 -1.60
CA PHE A 29 10.92 9.86 -2.57
C PHE A 29 11.70 8.98 -3.56
N ILE A 30 12.37 7.95 -3.08
CA ILE A 30 13.15 7.02 -3.92
C ILE A 30 12.24 6.27 -4.90
N GLU A 31 11.10 5.75 -4.45
CA GLU A 31 10.18 5.00 -5.32
C GLU A 31 9.46 5.89 -6.36
N ASN A 32 9.33 7.20 -6.09
CA ASN A 32 8.71 8.21 -6.96
C ASN A 32 9.73 9.21 -7.56
N LYS A 33 10.99 8.79 -7.70
CA LYS A 33 12.05 9.66 -8.26
C LYS A 33 11.78 9.96 -9.74
N ASP A 34 11.32 8.96 -10.47
CA ASP A 34 10.93 9.09 -11.87
C ASP A 34 9.64 9.94 -12.00
N PRO A 35 9.64 11.01 -12.83
CA PRO A 35 8.48 11.89 -12.99
C PRO A 35 7.21 11.19 -13.48
N GLU A 36 7.32 10.21 -14.39
CA GLU A 36 6.17 9.50 -14.96
C GLU A 36 5.58 8.53 -13.94
N VAL A 37 6.46 7.78 -13.23
CA VAL A 37 6.05 6.95 -12.10
C VAL A 37 5.30 7.79 -11.07
N ARG A 38 5.86 8.94 -10.69
CA ARG A 38 5.25 9.86 -9.72
C ARG A 38 3.91 10.41 -10.21
N ARG A 39 3.81 10.80 -11.49
CA ARG A 39 2.58 11.32 -12.10
C ARG A 39 1.45 10.30 -11.99
N HIS A 40 1.67 9.08 -12.48
CA HIS A 40 0.68 8.02 -12.42
C HIS A 40 0.35 7.63 -10.97
N PHE A 41 1.34 7.59 -10.08
CA PHE A 41 1.08 7.27 -8.68
C PHE A 41 0.20 8.32 -7.99
N ILE A 42 0.43 9.62 -8.23
CA ILE A 42 -0.43 10.69 -7.72
C ILE A 42 -1.85 10.60 -8.30
N GLN A 43 -1.99 10.29 -9.59
CA GLN A 43 -3.29 10.08 -10.24
C GLN A 43 -4.04 8.89 -9.63
N ALA A 44 -3.34 7.80 -9.33
CA ALA A 44 -3.92 6.64 -8.64
C ALA A 44 -4.45 7.03 -7.25
N LEU A 45 -3.67 7.73 -6.44
CA LEU A 45 -4.08 8.18 -5.11
C LEU A 45 -5.28 9.13 -5.16
N SER A 46 -5.28 10.08 -6.09
CA SER A 46 -6.40 11.00 -6.32
C SER A 46 -7.67 10.24 -6.71
N SER A 47 -7.54 9.22 -7.56
CA SER A 47 -8.65 8.38 -8.01
C SER A 47 -9.21 7.52 -6.87
N LEU A 48 -8.35 6.96 -6.01
CA LEU A 48 -8.77 6.23 -4.80
C LEU A 48 -9.59 7.12 -3.86
N LYS A 49 -9.14 8.37 -3.63
CA LYS A 49 -9.90 9.34 -2.82
C LYS A 49 -11.25 9.67 -3.43
N LYS A 50 -11.32 9.76 -4.76
CA LYS A 50 -12.56 9.98 -5.53
C LYS A 50 -13.41 8.73 -5.69
N LYS A 51 -13.08 7.62 -5.02
CA LYS A 51 -13.79 6.34 -5.11
C LYS A 51 -13.75 5.70 -6.52
N LYS A 52 -12.91 6.20 -7.43
CA LYS A 52 -12.73 5.72 -8.80
C LYS A 52 -11.69 4.60 -8.85
N GLN A 53 -12.06 3.42 -8.36
CA GLN A 53 -11.15 2.28 -8.27
C GLN A 53 -10.62 1.83 -9.62
N ALA A 54 -11.45 1.96 -10.65
CA ALA A 54 -11.11 1.59 -12.01
C ALA A 54 -9.85 2.31 -12.51
N ILE A 55 -9.90 3.63 -12.43
CA ILE A 55 -8.84 4.53 -12.87
C ILE A 55 -7.64 4.45 -11.92
N ALA A 56 -7.88 4.22 -10.62
CA ALA A 56 -6.80 3.96 -9.68
C ALA A 56 -6.01 2.71 -10.09
N LEU A 57 -6.70 1.61 -10.40
CA LEU A 57 -6.07 0.35 -10.78
C LEU A 57 -5.26 0.48 -12.08
N LEU A 58 -5.81 1.18 -13.09
CA LEU A 58 -5.11 1.49 -14.33
C LEU A 58 -3.78 2.22 -14.06
N ASN A 59 -3.84 3.30 -13.28
CA ASN A 59 -2.66 4.08 -12.94
C ASN A 59 -1.64 3.28 -12.10
N LEU A 60 -2.11 2.42 -11.19
CA LEU A 60 -1.23 1.52 -10.43
C LEU A 60 -0.54 0.50 -11.32
N ASN A 61 -1.22 -0.01 -12.35
CA ASN A 61 -0.61 -0.90 -13.35
C ASN A 61 0.47 -0.17 -14.15
N MET A 62 0.24 1.09 -14.52
CA MET A 62 1.26 1.92 -15.19
C MET A 62 2.47 2.20 -14.28
N VAL A 63 2.23 2.47 -13.00
CA VAL A 63 3.32 2.60 -12.02
C VAL A 63 4.17 1.33 -11.95
N LEU A 64 3.52 0.16 -11.96
CA LEU A 64 4.21 -1.13 -11.86
C LEU A 64 4.86 -1.59 -13.17
N SER A 65 4.41 -1.11 -14.33
CA SER A 65 5.10 -1.35 -15.60
C SER A 65 6.39 -0.51 -15.70
N LEU A 66 6.34 0.75 -15.27
CA LEU A 66 7.49 1.65 -15.22
C LEU A 66 8.46 1.32 -14.08
N ASN A 67 7.94 0.95 -12.91
CA ASN A 67 8.73 0.55 -11.74
C ASN A 67 8.15 -0.73 -11.09
N PRO A 68 8.58 -1.93 -11.53
CA PRO A 68 8.09 -3.21 -11.02
C PRO A 68 8.33 -3.45 -9.51
N LYS A 69 9.25 -2.68 -8.90
CA LYS A 69 9.59 -2.73 -7.48
C LYS A 69 8.92 -1.61 -6.66
N HIS A 70 7.91 -0.93 -7.21
CA HIS A 70 7.20 0.11 -6.48
C HIS A 70 6.34 -0.52 -5.36
N PHE A 71 6.74 -0.30 -4.11
CA PHE A 71 6.13 -0.93 -2.94
C PHE A 71 4.68 -0.49 -2.75
N LEU A 72 4.42 0.82 -2.64
CA LEU A 72 3.05 1.30 -2.38
C LEU A 72 2.08 0.96 -3.50
N ALA A 73 2.52 0.91 -4.76
CA ALA A 73 1.65 0.56 -5.87
C ALA A 73 1.13 -0.88 -5.74
N ARG A 74 1.98 -1.83 -5.33
CA ARG A 74 1.53 -3.20 -5.01
C ARG A 74 0.58 -3.23 -3.82
N VAL A 75 0.88 -2.49 -2.76
CA VAL A 75 0.00 -2.40 -1.58
C VAL A 75 -1.39 -1.88 -1.96
N PHE A 76 -1.45 -0.75 -2.67
CA PHE A 76 -2.73 -0.16 -3.08
C PHE A 76 -3.48 -1.06 -4.06
N ARG A 77 -2.78 -1.73 -4.98
CA ARG A 77 -3.40 -2.68 -5.91
C ARG A 77 -3.96 -3.91 -5.19
N GLY A 78 -3.20 -4.48 -4.25
CA GLY A 78 -3.66 -5.57 -3.38
C GLY A 78 -4.91 -5.21 -2.58
N ARG A 79 -4.96 -3.98 -2.04
CA ARG A 79 -6.14 -3.45 -1.34
C ARG A 79 -7.37 -3.35 -2.24
N ILE A 80 -7.21 -2.92 -3.50
CA ILE A 80 -8.30 -2.92 -4.48
C ILE A 80 -8.77 -4.36 -4.69
N TYR A 81 -7.86 -5.29 -4.97
CA TYR A 81 -8.21 -6.69 -5.21
C TYR A 81 -8.92 -7.38 -4.04
N ILE A 82 -8.53 -7.10 -2.78
CA ILE A 82 -9.25 -7.60 -1.59
C ILE A 82 -10.72 -7.21 -1.63
N LYS A 83 -11.06 -5.98 -2.04
CA LYS A 83 -12.44 -5.53 -2.09
C LYS A 83 -13.24 -6.15 -3.21
N GLU A 84 -12.56 -6.37 -4.34
CA GLU A 84 -13.17 -7.02 -5.49
C GLU A 84 -13.32 -8.53 -5.31
N GLY A 85 -12.88 -9.08 -4.17
CA GLY A 85 -12.89 -10.52 -3.90
C GLY A 85 -11.83 -11.28 -4.70
N GLN A 86 -10.91 -10.57 -5.36
CA GLN A 86 -9.82 -11.15 -6.15
C GLN A 86 -8.62 -11.50 -5.25
N TYR A 87 -8.88 -12.36 -4.26
CA TYR A 87 -7.95 -12.60 -3.16
C TYR A 87 -6.61 -13.20 -3.57
N ARG A 88 -6.59 -14.07 -4.59
CA ARG A 88 -5.34 -14.63 -5.13
C ARG A 88 -4.41 -13.53 -5.65
N LEU A 89 -4.93 -12.61 -6.49
CA LEU A 89 -4.15 -11.49 -7.02
C LEU A 89 -3.69 -10.54 -5.90
N ALA A 90 -4.54 -10.31 -4.89
CA ALA A 90 -4.15 -9.54 -3.72
C ALA A 90 -2.96 -10.19 -2.98
N SER A 91 -3.03 -11.50 -2.75
CA SER A 91 -1.98 -12.24 -2.03
C SER A 91 -0.64 -12.19 -2.76
N GLU A 92 -0.65 -12.25 -4.10
CA GLU A 92 0.54 -12.10 -4.94
C GLU A 92 1.15 -10.71 -4.79
N ASP A 93 0.33 -9.64 -4.83
CA ASP A 93 0.82 -8.27 -4.66
C ASP A 93 1.41 -8.01 -3.27
N TYR A 94 0.78 -8.52 -2.21
CA TYR A 94 1.32 -8.42 -0.85
C TYR A 94 2.60 -9.24 -0.69
N LEU A 95 2.70 -10.42 -1.31
CA LEU A 95 3.91 -11.23 -1.28
C LEU A 95 5.07 -10.49 -1.96
N GLU A 96 4.82 -9.88 -3.12
CA GLU A 96 5.82 -9.07 -3.81
C GLU A 96 6.17 -7.79 -3.03
N ALA A 97 5.20 -7.13 -2.39
CA ALA A 97 5.48 -6.00 -1.48
C ALA A 97 6.41 -6.41 -0.32
N ASN A 98 6.17 -7.58 0.28
CA ASN A 98 7.04 -8.12 1.33
C ASN A 98 8.45 -8.43 0.82
N LYS A 99 8.59 -8.95 -0.40
CA LYS A 99 9.90 -9.17 -1.05
C LYS A 99 10.65 -7.86 -1.33
N ILE A 100 9.93 -6.81 -1.71
CA ILE A 100 10.49 -5.48 -1.96
C ILE A 100 11.02 -4.86 -0.65
N SER A 101 10.19 -4.89 0.40
CA SER A 101 10.59 -4.37 1.70
C SER A 101 9.81 -5.02 2.83
N GLN A 102 10.42 -6.02 3.46
CA GLN A 102 9.90 -6.63 4.69
C GLN A 102 9.75 -5.59 5.82
N TYR A 103 10.68 -4.64 5.88
CA TYR A 103 10.65 -3.56 6.87
C TYR A 103 9.38 -2.70 6.73
N ARG A 104 9.11 -2.17 5.54
CA ARG A 104 7.87 -1.42 5.28
C ARG A 104 6.65 -2.31 5.45
N PHE A 105 6.70 -3.57 5.01
CA PHE A 105 5.59 -4.50 5.13
C PHE A 105 5.11 -4.69 6.58
N ILE A 106 6.05 -4.78 7.52
CA ILE A 106 5.76 -4.86 8.95
C ILE A 106 5.20 -3.54 9.47
N HIS A 107 5.83 -2.40 9.14
CA HIS A 107 5.42 -1.09 9.66
C HIS A 107 4.10 -0.56 9.07
N TYR A 108 3.67 -1.06 7.92
CA TYR A 108 2.33 -0.81 7.36
C TYR A 108 1.27 -1.82 7.84
N ASP A 109 1.62 -2.72 8.77
CA ASP A 109 0.73 -3.78 9.29
C ASP A 109 0.09 -4.68 8.20
N LEU A 110 0.80 -4.86 7.08
CA LEU A 110 0.26 -5.54 5.90
C LEU A 110 0.06 -7.04 6.09
N TYR A 111 0.58 -7.63 7.17
CA TYR A 111 0.32 -9.02 7.51
C TYR A 111 -1.18 -9.30 7.64
N ARG A 112 -1.97 -8.36 8.20
CA ARG A 112 -3.42 -8.51 8.35
C ARG A 112 -4.11 -8.61 7.00
N GLU A 113 -3.73 -7.74 6.07
CA GLU A 113 -4.27 -7.69 4.72
C GLU A 113 -3.85 -8.93 3.92
N TYR A 114 -2.59 -9.32 4.01
CA TYR A 114 -2.09 -10.56 3.40
C TYR A 114 -2.82 -11.79 3.93
N PHE A 115 -2.93 -11.95 5.26
CA PHE A 115 -3.66 -13.07 5.85
C PHE A 115 -5.14 -13.04 5.45
N LYS A 116 -5.77 -11.87 5.37
CA LYS A 116 -7.14 -11.76 4.86
C LYS A 116 -7.26 -12.26 3.41
N SER A 117 -6.30 -11.91 2.55
CA SER A 117 -6.28 -12.40 1.17
C SER A 117 -6.12 -13.92 1.11
N VAL A 118 -5.18 -14.49 1.86
CA VAL A 118 -4.94 -15.94 1.88
C VAL A 118 -6.12 -16.69 2.51
N ASN A 119 -6.61 -16.24 3.67
CA ASN A 119 -7.64 -16.92 4.45
C ASN A 119 -9.02 -17.00 3.81
N SER A 120 -9.31 -16.15 2.81
CA SER A 120 -10.51 -16.31 1.99
C SER A 120 -10.61 -17.71 1.35
N GLU A 121 -9.46 -18.34 1.08
CA GLU A 121 -9.37 -19.72 0.58
C GLU A 121 -9.45 -20.78 1.69
N PHE A 122 -9.18 -20.42 2.95
CA PHE A 122 -9.07 -21.34 4.10
C PHE A 122 -10.27 -21.34 5.06
N GLY A 123 -11.27 -20.46 4.86
CA GLY A 123 -12.52 -20.45 5.64
C GLY A 123 -12.32 -20.20 7.15
N GLU A 124 -13.00 -20.97 8.01
CA GLU A 124 -12.99 -20.82 9.48
C GLU A 124 -11.59 -20.96 10.12
N MET A 125 -10.73 -21.78 9.50
CA MET A 125 -9.35 -22.02 9.99
C MET A 125 -8.50 -20.75 9.92
N GLY A 126 -8.72 -19.93 8.88
CA GLY A 126 -8.02 -18.66 8.70
C GLY A 126 -8.38 -17.63 9.78
N GLY A 127 -9.64 -17.61 10.20
CA GLY A 127 -10.10 -16.73 11.29
C GLY A 127 -9.44 -17.04 12.64
N LEU A 128 -9.24 -18.33 12.95
CA LEU A 128 -8.53 -18.76 14.16
C LEU A 128 -7.05 -18.38 14.14
N ILE A 129 -6.40 -18.51 12.97
CA ILE A 129 -5.00 -18.10 12.79
C ILE A 129 -4.87 -16.59 13.00
N LEU A 130 -5.74 -15.78 12.39
CA LEU A 130 -5.72 -14.33 12.53
C LEU A 130 -5.91 -13.91 13.99
N LYS A 131 -6.89 -14.51 14.69
CA LYS A 131 -7.14 -14.23 16.12
C LYS A 131 -5.95 -14.55 17.01
N ASN A 132 -5.23 -15.65 16.72
CA ASN A 132 -4.02 -16.01 17.46
C ASN A 132 -2.88 -15.02 17.18
N PHE A 133 -2.71 -14.58 15.93
CA PHE A 133 -1.73 -13.54 15.59
C PHE A 133 -2.06 -12.21 16.26
N ASP A 134 -3.34 -11.82 16.27
CA ASP A 134 -3.83 -10.62 16.94
C ASP A 134 -3.53 -10.67 18.44
N GLN A 135 -3.84 -11.78 19.10
CA GLN A 135 -3.55 -11.97 20.51
C GLN A 135 -2.04 -11.89 20.82
N VAL A 136 -1.20 -12.45 19.95
CA VAL A 136 0.27 -12.35 20.09
C VAL A 136 0.73 -10.91 19.94
N PHE A 137 0.19 -10.15 18.97
CA PHE A 137 0.53 -8.75 18.76
C PHE A 137 0.02 -7.83 19.88
N GLU A 138 -1.21 -8.03 20.35
CA GLU A 138 -1.78 -7.31 21.49
C GLU A 138 -0.94 -7.54 22.76
N THR A 139 -0.49 -8.77 22.98
CA THR A 139 0.42 -9.09 24.10
C THR A 139 1.74 -8.33 24.00
N LEU A 140 2.21 -8.03 22.78
CA LEU A 140 3.40 -7.22 22.53
C LEU A 140 3.12 -5.71 22.70
N GLN A 141 1.90 -5.24 22.45
CA GLN A 141 1.49 -3.84 22.55
C GLN A 141 1.10 -3.42 23.99
N PHE A 142 0.48 -4.28 24.80
CA PHE A 142 0.04 -3.98 26.18
C PHE A 142 1.15 -3.59 27.17
N GLN A 143 2.42 -3.64 26.77
CA GLN A 143 3.53 -3.08 27.56
C GLN A 143 3.71 -1.55 27.39
N GLN A 144 2.88 -0.86 26.58
CA GLN A 144 3.20 0.46 26.01
C GLN A 144 2.35 1.66 26.43
N ASP A 145 1.39 1.57 27.36
CA ASP A 145 0.44 2.69 27.58
C ASP A 145 0.99 3.92 28.34
N SER A 146 2.28 4.20 28.20
CA SER A 146 2.88 5.47 28.60
C SER A 146 3.85 6.00 27.55
N SER A 147 3.33 6.91 26.73
CA SER A 147 3.85 8.27 26.58
C SER A 147 4.31 8.72 25.18
N PHE A 148 3.84 9.93 24.89
CA PHE A 148 4.35 10.95 23.96
C PHE A 148 3.97 10.93 22.48
N ARG A 149 2.94 11.74 22.23
CA ARG A 149 2.69 12.48 21.00
C ARG A 149 3.67 13.65 20.86
N ASP A 150 3.89 14.01 19.61
CA ASP A 150 4.28 15.32 19.07
C ASP A 150 5.78 15.68 19.01
N GLY A 151 6.25 15.99 17.80
CA GLY A 151 7.60 16.45 17.53
C GLY A 151 7.90 16.64 16.05
N LYS A 152 7.51 17.79 15.48
CA LYS A 152 7.93 18.25 14.14
C LYS A 152 9.43 18.55 14.11
N THR A 153 10.12 18.24 13.01
CA THR A 153 11.48 18.75 12.74
C THR A 153 11.68 19.04 11.25
N ASP A 154 12.42 20.12 10.99
CA ASP A 154 12.50 20.91 9.76
C ASP A 154 13.50 20.31 8.75
N LEU A 155 13.06 20.03 7.51
CA LEU A 155 13.86 19.48 6.41
C LEU A 155 13.86 20.48 5.25
N GLY A 156 15.01 20.76 4.64
CA GLY A 156 15.24 21.90 3.74
C GLY A 156 14.22 22.10 2.60
N LYS A 157 13.97 23.37 2.25
CA LYS A 157 12.88 23.87 1.38
C LYS A 157 12.56 23.05 0.11
N GLU A 158 13.56 22.56 -0.62
CA GLU A 158 13.33 21.81 -1.87
C GLU A 158 12.87 20.36 -1.61
N VAL A 159 13.36 19.75 -0.52
CA VAL A 159 12.86 18.47 -0.03
C VAL A 159 11.49 18.68 0.61
N GLN A 160 11.27 19.80 1.30
CA GLN A 160 9.98 20.16 1.90
C GLN A 160 8.90 20.44 0.86
N GLU A 161 9.22 21.06 -0.28
CA GLU A 161 8.27 21.30 -1.37
C GLU A 161 7.88 20.00 -2.08
N ASN A 162 8.86 19.13 -2.38
CA ASN A 162 8.58 17.82 -2.96
C ASN A 162 7.85 16.89 -1.97
N LEU A 163 8.22 16.93 -0.69
CA LEU A 163 7.60 16.15 0.37
C LEU A 163 6.19 16.67 0.69
N SER A 164 5.98 17.99 0.70
CA SER A 164 4.66 18.59 0.93
C SER A 164 3.68 18.33 -0.22
N MET A 165 4.13 18.19 -1.47
CA MET A 165 3.27 17.73 -2.58
C MET A 165 2.85 16.26 -2.41
N ILE A 166 3.75 15.42 -1.90
CA ILE A 166 3.53 14.00 -1.62
C ILE A 166 2.71 13.79 -0.33
N GLU A 167 2.84 14.67 0.67
CA GLU A 167 2.09 14.71 1.93
C GLU A 167 0.72 15.39 1.78
N ALA A 168 0.57 16.41 0.94
CA ALA A 168 -0.74 17.02 0.64
C ALA A 168 -1.70 16.02 0.00
N GLY A 169 -1.18 15.06 -0.76
CA GLY A 169 -1.93 13.93 -1.26
C GLY A 169 -2.32 12.90 -0.19
N LEU A 170 -1.67 12.87 0.98
CA LEU A 170 -1.73 11.74 1.91
C LEU A 170 -1.67 12.15 3.41
N LYS A 171 -2.14 13.35 3.78
CA LYS A 171 -2.19 13.79 5.19
C LYS A 171 -2.73 12.66 6.08
N GLU A 172 -1.97 12.32 7.12
CA GLU A 172 -2.18 11.23 8.09
C GLU A 172 -3.50 11.29 8.89
N GLY A 173 -4.45 12.16 8.50
CA GLY A 173 -5.82 12.19 9.00
C GLY A 173 -6.86 11.60 8.02
N ASP A 174 -6.47 11.36 6.78
CA ASP A 174 -7.31 10.69 5.77
C ASP A 174 -6.77 9.27 5.55
N GLU A 175 -6.90 8.38 6.53
CA GLU A 175 -6.93 6.96 6.21
C GLU A 175 -8.01 6.79 5.14
N ILE A 176 -7.62 6.54 3.88
CA ILE A 176 -8.56 6.18 2.82
C ILE A 176 -9.33 4.99 3.36
N THR A 177 -10.53 5.22 3.88
CA THR A 177 -11.28 4.18 4.56
C THR A 177 -11.81 3.28 3.45
N PHE A 178 -11.10 2.19 3.23
CA PHE A 178 -11.33 1.28 2.11
C PHE A 178 -12.68 0.52 2.26
N GLN A 179 -13.51 0.77 3.28
CA GLN A 179 -14.74 0.00 3.51
C GLN A 179 -15.88 0.19 2.49
N GLU A 180 -15.89 1.25 1.65
CA GLU A 180 -17.06 1.56 0.78
C GLU A 180 -16.76 1.64 -0.74
N LEU A 181 -15.70 1.02 -1.26
CA LEU A 181 -15.38 1.10 -2.70
C LEU A 181 -15.46 -0.30 -3.33
N ALA A 182 -16.56 -0.65 -3.96
CA ALA A 182 -16.61 -1.81 -4.83
C ALA A 182 -16.81 -1.33 -6.27
N LEU A 183 -16.09 -1.93 -7.22
CA LEU A 183 -16.29 -1.63 -8.65
C LEU A 183 -17.73 -1.96 -9.06
N SER A 184 -18.29 -1.11 -9.91
CA SER A 184 -19.57 -1.41 -10.57
C SER A 184 -19.43 -2.65 -11.47
N PRO A 185 -20.54 -3.34 -11.80
CA PRO A 185 -20.51 -4.47 -12.73
C PRO A 185 -19.83 -4.13 -14.07
N ASP A 186 -20.11 -2.94 -14.61
CA ASP A 186 -19.55 -2.46 -15.88
C ASP A 186 -18.04 -2.20 -15.75
N GLU A 187 -17.61 -1.62 -14.65
CA GLU A 187 -16.18 -1.44 -14.36
C GLU A 187 -15.50 -2.81 -14.29
N LYS A 188 -16.06 -3.78 -13.53
CA LYS A 188 -15.50 -5.13 -13.40
C LYS A 188 -15.28 -5.84 -14.73
N GLU A 189 -16.22 -5.72 -15.66
CA GLU A 189 -16.09 -6.31 -16.99
C GLU A 189 -14.93 -5.68 -17.77
N ARG A 190 -14.84 -4.34 -17.78
CA ARG A 190 -13.71 -3.62 -18.38
C ARG A 190 -12.37 -4.02 -17.75
N PHE A 191 -12.35 -4.38 -16.46
CA PHE A 191 -11.14 -4.81 -15.75
C PHE A 191 -10.66 -6.21 -16.07
N GLN A 192 -11.55 -7.18 -16.35
CA GLN A 192 -11.10 -8.53 -16.69
C GLN A 192 -10.26 -8.56 -17.97
N VAL A 193 -10.39 -7.52 -18.81
CA VAL A 193 -9.66 -7.37 -20.07
C VAL A 193 -8.28 -6.72 -19.88
N LEU A 194 -8.05 -6.01 -18.76
CA LEU A 194 -6.79 -5.32 -18.51
C LEU A 194 -5.76 -6.26 -17.89
N GLY A 195 -5.03 -6.97 -18.75
CA GLY A 195 -3.84 -7.74 -18.39
C GLY A 195 -2.67 -6.85 -17.92
N PRO A 196 -1.50 -7.44 -17.58
CA PRO A 196 -0.30 -6.68 -17.28
C PRO A 196 0.10 -5.82 -18.49
N ILE A 197 0.19 -4.49 -18.28
CA ILE A 197 0.54 -3.53 -19.33
C ILE A 197 1.96 -3.83 -19.82
N THR A 198 2.06 -4.17 -21.10
CA THR A 198 3.34 -4.43 -21.79
C THR A 198 4.00 -3.14 -22.23
N GLN A 199 5.33 -3.14 -22.42
CA GLN A 199 6.07 -1.98 -22.89
C GLN A 199 5.53 -1.43 -24.23
N LYS A 200 5.10 -2.34 -25.12
CA LYS A 200 4.51 -1.99 -26.40
C LYS A 200 3.19 -1.22 -26.23
N GLU A 201 2.33 -1.66 -25.31
CA GLU A 201 1.08 -0.96 -25.01
C GLU A 201 1.34 0.42 -24.39
N ILE A 202 2.40 0.57 -23.58
CA ILE A 202 2.77 1.89 -23.03
C ILE A 202 3.05 2.89 -24.16
N GLU A 203 3.73 2.44 -25.21
CA GLU A 203 4.17 3.30 -26.32
C GLU A 203 3.06 3.55 -27.36
N GLU A 204 2.18 2.58 -27.58
CA GLU A 204 1.18 2.64 -28.67
C GLU A 204 -0.23 3.06 -28.21
N THR A 205 -0.54 3.00 -26.92
CA THR A 205 -1.89 3.28 -26.40
C THR A 205 -2.05 4.74 -25.99
N ASP A 206 -3.14 5.37 -26.41
CA ASP A 206 -3.57 6.66 -25.87
C ASP A 206 -4.22 6.47 -24.48
N TRP A 207 -3.39 6.58 -23.44
CA TRP A 207 -3.81 6.38 -22.05
C TRP A 207 -4.70 7.50 -21.53
N ASP A 208 -4.62 8.70 -22.10
CA ASP A 208 -5.48 9.81 -21.71
C ASP A 208 -6.90 9.55 -22.23
N GLN A 209 -7.04 9.13 -23.49
CA GLN A 209 -8.34 8.69 -24.03
C GLN A 209 -8.94 7.50 -23.28
N LEU A 210 -8.12 6.48 -22.96
CA LEU A 210 -8.60 5.32 -22.19
C LEU A 210 -9.09 5.73 -20.79
N SER A 211 -8.39 6.67 -20.14
CA SER A 211 -8.83 7.21 -18.87
C SER A 211 -10.17 7.96 -18.99
N ASP A 212 -10.36 8.73 -20.06
CA ASP A 212 -11.61 9.47 -20.30
C ASP A 212 -12.79 8.51 -20.57
N ASP A 213 -12.57 7.44 -21.32
CA ASP A 213 -13.56 6.39 -21.59
C ASP A 213 -13.98 5.65 -20.30
N LEU A 214 -13.07 5.52 -19.32
CA LEU A 214 -13.38 4.97 -17.99
C LEU A 214 -14.14 5.95 -17.08
N THR A 215 -14.14 7.24 -17.41
CA THR A 215 -14.89 8.27 -16.66
C THR A 215 -16.25 8.63 -17.26
N SER A 216 -16.50 8.22 -18.50
CA SER A 216 -17.72 8.49 -19.28
C SER A 216 -18.82 7.47 -18.99
#